data_AF-A0A1A8H2X1-F1
#
_entry.id   AF-A0A1A8H2X1-F1
#
_cell.length_a   1.000
_cell.length_b   1.000
_cell.length_c   1.000
_cell.angle_alpha   90.00
_cell.angle_beta   90.00
_cell.angle_gamma   90.00
#
_symmetry.space_group_name_H-M   'P 1'
#
loop_
_entity.id
_entity.type
_entity.pdbx_description
1 polymer ?
#
loop_
_entity_poly.entity_id
_entity_poly.type
_entity_poly.pdbx_seq_one_letter_code
_entity_poly.pdbx_strand_id
1 'polypeptide(L)'
;RQTYTDLVTVDSYSMVTTLNSLADVTQMDSTKQAWIGLYFDVIDWKWSLSDEDFYRNDEATYRNWYPGQPDSIWYSEYCGNTYVDQGRWWDSPCDTLFSSICSNVSGGNVTFILNKNPLNWTDAQSYCRQHHTDLASVRNL
;
A
#
# COMPACT_ATOMS: atom_id res chain seq x y z
N ARG A 1 28.03 15.65 30.49
CA ARG A 1 27.43 16.16 29.24
C ARG A 1 27.42 15.00 28.26
N GLN A 2 26.26 14.76 27.65
CA GLN A 2 25.87 13.62 26.83
C GLN A 2 26.79 13.38 25.62
N THR A 3 26.82 12.13 25.16
CA THR A 3 26.45 11.78 23.79
C THR A 3 26.00 10.32 23.78
N TYR A 4 24.69 10.09 23.66
CA TYR A 4 24.14 8.82 23.22
C TYR A 4 24.46 8.69 21.74
N THR A 5 25.14 7.63 21.36
CA THR A 5 25.31 7.22 19.97
C THR A 5 24.00 6.56 19.57
N ASP A 6 23.11 7.30 18.90
CA ASP A 6 21.87 6.73 18.38
C ASP A 6 22.19 5.68 17.31
N LEU A 7 21.59 4.51 17.49
CA LEU A 7 21.63 3.39 16.57
C LEU A 7 21.06 3.83 15.22
N VAL A 8 21.77 3.46 14.15
CA VAL A 8 21.32 3.61 12.77
C VAL A 8 19.94 2.96 12.60
N THR A 9 18.92 3.77 12.32
CA THR A 9 17.60 3.32 11.86
C THR A 9 17.70 2.80 10.43
N VAL A 10 18.14 1.55 10.28
CA VAL A 10 17.96 0.76 9.06
C VAL A 10 16.51 0.29 9.03
N ASP A 11 15.56 1.16 8.65
CA ASP A 11 14.16 0.71 8.54
C ASP A 11 13.33 1.37 7.42
N SER A 12 13.90 2.30 6.63
CA SER A 12 13.23 2.84 5.43
C SER A 12 13.54 2.01 4.17
N TYR A 13 14.80 1.60 4.01
CA TYR A 13 15.25 0.82 2.85
C TYR A 13 14.74 -0.64 2.84
N SER A 14 14.27 -1.18 3.96
CA SER A 14 13.80 -2.57 4.08
C SER A 14 12.36 -2.77 3.58
N MET A 15 11.55 -1.71 3.48
CA MET A 15 10.12 -1.83 3.14
C MET A 15 9.80 -1.75 1.65
N VAL A 16 10.66 -1.09 0.87
CA VAL A 16 10.58 -1.16 -0.60
C VAL A 16 10.84 -2.59 -1.10
N THR A 17 11.48 -3.43 -0.29
CA THR A 17 11.68 -4.87 -0.55
C THR A 17 10.51 -5.77 -0.13
N THR A 18 9.45 -5.27 0.52
CA THR A 18 8.42 -6.14 1.12
C THR A 18 7.18 -6.39 0.24
N LEU A 19 6.82 -5.51 -0.71
CA LEU A 19 5.82 -5.88 -1.74
C LEU A 19 6.36 -7.01 -2.64
N ASN A 20 7.65 -6.96 -2.95
CA ASN A 20 8.36 -8.01 -3.71
C ASN A 20 8.54 -9.32 -2.92
N SER A 21 8.39 -9.31 -1.59
CA SER A 21 8.48 -10.53 -0.77
C SER A 21 7.17 -11.33 -0.73
N LEU A 22 6.16 -10.94 -1.52
CA LEU A 22 5.01 -11.79 -1.82
C LEU A 22 5.52 -13.00 -2.60
N ALA A 23 5.86 -14.07 -1.87
CA ALA A 23 6.51 -15.28 -2.40
C ALA A 23 5.72 -16.01 -3.51
N ASP A 24 4.53 -15.52 -3.88
CA ASP A 24 3.65 -16.17 -4.84
C ASP A 24 2.92 -15.20 -5.78
N VAL A 25 3.60 -14.14 -6.24
CA VAL A 25 3.11 -13.31 -7.36
C VAL A 25 2.85 -14.10 -8.65
N THR A 26 3.39 -15.31 -8.74
CA THR A 26 3.12 -16.29 -9.81
C THR A 26 1.69 -16.83 -9.82
N GLN A 27 0.98 -16.75 -8.70
CA GLN A 27 -0.43 -17.15 -8.59
C GLN A 27 -1.43 -16.03 -8.93
N MET A 28 -0.94 -14.82 -9.23
CA MET A 28 -1.79 -13.73 -9.72
C MET A 28 -2.22 -13.95 -11.17
N ASP A 29 -3.23 -13.20 -11.61
CA ASP A 29 -3.53 -13.10 -13.03
C ASP A 29 -2.35 -12.52 -13.83
N SER A 30 -2.46 -12.55 -15.16
CA SER A 30 -1.40 -12.10 -16.06
C SER A 30 -1.01 -10.63 -15.90
N THR A 31 -1.89 -9.79 -15.33
CA THR A 31 -1.61 -8.37 -15.12
C THR A 31 -0.81 -8.13 -13.85
N LYS A 32 -0.89 -9.07 -12.88
CA LYS A 32 -0.28 -8.96 -11.55
C LYS A 32 -0.62 -7.64 -10.86
N GLN A 33 -1.82 -7.12 -11.09
CA GLN A 33 -2.32 -5.92 -10.44
C GLN A 33 -2.92 -6.28 -9.09
N ALA A 34 -2.66 -5.44 -8.10
CA ALA A 34 -3.32 -5.56 -6.82
C ALA A 34 -3.64 -4.20 -6.20
N TRP A 35 -4.77 -4.15 -5.50
CA TRP A 35 -5.14 -3.03 -4.65
C TRP A 35 -4.17 -2.87 -3.49
N ILE A 36 -3.83 -1.61 -3.22
CA ILE A 36 -3.15 -1.14 -2.01
C ILE A 36 -4.06 -0.14 -1.29
N GLY A 37 -3.69 0.27 -0.08
CA GLY A 37 -4.53 1.11 0.78
C GLY A 37 -4.68 2.56 0.32
N LEU A 38 -4.18 2.95 -0.86
CA LEU A 38 -4.34 4.31 -1.37
C LEU A 38 -5.75 4.52 -1.93
N TYR A 39 -6.36 5.64 -1.58
CA TYR A 39 -7.58 6.14 -2.21
C TYR A 39 -7.52 7.66 -2.34
N PHE A 40 -8.19 8.20 -3.36
CA PHE A 40 -8.35 9.64 -3.50
C PHE A 40 -9.53 10.10 -2.64
N ASP A 41 -9.25 10.95 -1.66
CA ASP A 41 -10.25 11.68 -0.90
C ASP A 41 -10.49 13.07 -1.54
N VAL A 42 -11.42 13.87 -1.01
CA VAL A 42 -11.92 15.15 -1.54
C VAL A 42 -10.88 16.02 -2.27
N ILE A 43 -9.63 16.08 -1.78
CA ILE A 43 -8.54 16.87 -2.39
C ILE A 43 -7.18 16.16 -2.41
N ASP A 44 -7.03 14.99 -1.80
CA ASP A 44 -5.71 14.38 -1.62
C ASP A 44 -5.78 12.86 -1.49
N TRP A 45 -4.68 12.20 -1.85
CA TRP A 45 -4.49 10.77 -1.69
C TRP A 45 -4.23 10.42 -0.24
N LYS A 46 -5.00 9.48 0.32
CA LYS A 46 -4.85 9.00 1.69
C LYS A 46 -4.64 7.49 1.73
N TRP A 47 -3.99 7.04 2.79
CA TRP A 47 -3.92 5.62 3.12
C TRP A 47 -5.15 5.20 3.93
N SER A 48 -5.66 3.99 3.68
CA SER A 48 -6.79 3.41 4.40
C SER A 48 -6.44 3.03 5.82
N LEU A 49 -5.20 2.59 6.05
CA LEU A 49 -4.65 2.43 7.38
C LEU A 49 -4.44 3.83 7.97
N SER A 50 -5.24 4.19 8.96
CA SER A 50 -5.24 5.53 9.58
C SER A 50 -4.58 5.55 10.96
N ASP A 51 -3.80 4.52 11.30
CA ASP A 51 -3.13 4.44 12.60
C ASP A 51 -1.95 5.43 12.62
N GLU A 52 -2.07 6.50 13.41
CA GLU A 52 -1.04 7.55 13.49
C GLU A 52 0.27 7.02 14.09
N ASP A 53 0.23 5.97 14.93
CA ASP A 53 1.43 5.36 15.49
C ASP A 53 2.18 4.48 14.46
N PHE A 54 1.51 4.13 13.36
CA PHE A 54 2.10 3.36 12.26
C PHE A 54 3.06 4.19 11.40
N TYR A 55 2.72 5.46 11.16
CA TYR A 55 3.49 6.37 10.33
C TYR A 55 4.35 7.29 11.19
N ARG A 56 5.61 7.51 10.82
CA ARG A 56 6.48 8.49 11.47
C ARG A 56 6.69 9.69 10.57
N ASN A 57 6.58 10.89 11.13
CA ASN A 57 6.78 12.15 10.40
C ASN A 57 5.95 12.17 9.10
N ASP A 58 6.60 12.37 7.95
CA ASP A 58 5.96 12.49 6.64
C ASP A 58 5.85 11.16 5.89
N GLU A 59 6.09 10.01 6.53
CA GLU A 59 6.04 8.68 5.88
C GLU A 59 4.68 8.40 5.20
N ALA A 60 3.58 8.92 5.76
CA ALA A 60 2.24 8.78 5.18
C ALA A 60 2.09 9.54 3.84
N THR A 61 2.99 10.48 3.54
CA THR A 61 2.96 11.32 2.32
C THR A 61 3.77 10.72 1.16
N TYR A 62 4.58 9.68 1.40
CA TYR A 62 5.39 9.06 0.35
C TYR A 62 4.52 8.50 -0.78
N ARG A 63 4.92 8.76 -2.02
CA ARG A 63 4.24 8.24 -3.21
C ARG A 63 5.23 7.65 -4.21
N ASN A 64 5.01 6.39 -4.62
CA ASN A 64 5.78 5.70 -5.66
C ASN A 64 5.00 5.53 -6.97
N TRP A 65 4.33 6.61 -7.38
CA TRP A 65 3.59 6.64 -8.64
C TRP A 65 4.47 6.23 -9.83
N TYR A 66 3.84 5.58 -10.80
CA TYR A 66 4.41 5.43 -12.12
C TYR A 66 4.56 6.82 -12.78
N PRO A 67 5.60 7.07 -13.60
CA PRO A 67 5.73 8.35 -14.29
C PRO A 67 4.47 8.72 -15.08
N GLY A 68 3.89 9.88 -14.78
CA GLY A 68 2.64 10.36 -15.38
C GLY A 68 1.38 10.04 -14.56
N GLN A 69 1.51 9.34 -13.43
CA GLN A 69 0.44 9.10 -12.47
C GLN A 69 0.59 10.00 -11.22
N PRO A 70 -0.50 10.29 -10.48
CA PRO A 70 -1.88 9.96 -10.83
C PRO A 70 -2.39 10.84 -11.99
N ASP A 71 -3.16 10.27 -12.90
CA ASP A 71 -3.74 10.99 -14.05
C ASP A 71 -5.23 11.30 -13.88
N SER A 72 -5.81 10.98 -12.72
CA SER A 72 -7.20 11.24 -12.33
C SER A 72 -7.70 12.62 -12.74
N ILE A 73 -8.61 12.62 -13.72
CA ILE A 73 -9.26 13.82 -14.23
C ILE A 73 -10.55 14.05 -13.42
N TRP A 74 -10.38 14.76 -12.31
CA TRP A 74 -11.36 15.62 -11.63
C TRP A 74 -12.66 15.08 -11.00
N TYR A 75 -13.24 13.90 -11.28
CA TYR A 75 -14.56 13.56 -10.65
C TYR A 75 -14.90 12.07 -10.45
N SER A 76 -13.98 11.13 -10.65
CA SER A 76 -14.24 9.70 -10.38
C SER A 76 -13.51 9.24 -9.11
N GLU A 77 -14.12 8.35 -8.35
CA GLU A 77 -13.48 7.71 -7.19
C GLU A 77 -12.37 6.79 -7.71
N TYR A 78 -11.13 7.28 -7.62
CA TYR A 78 -9.94 6.55 -7.99
C TYR A 78 -9.24 5.99 -6.76
N CYS A 79 -8.79 4.76 -6.91
CA CYS A 79 -8.12 3.99 -5.87
C CYS A 79 -6.74 3.54 -6.38
N GLY A 80 -5.78 3.42 -5.47
CA GLY A 80 -4.41 3.10 -5.79
C GLY A 80 -4.21 1.61 -5.96
N ASN A 81 -3.63 1.20 -7.09
CA ASN A 81 -3.16 -0.15 -7.33
C ASN A 81 -1.67 -0.18 -7.67
N THR A 82 -1.06 -1.35 -7.54
CA THR A 82 0.32 -1.60 -7.97
C THR A 82 0.35 -2.71 -8.98
N TYR A 83 1.29 -2.64 -9.92
CA TYR A 83 1.78 -3.84 -10.62
C TYR A 83 2.85 -4.45 -9.73
N VAL A 84 2.58 -5.63 -9.15
CA VAL A 84 3.41 -6.16 -8.06
C VAL A 84 4.85 -6.42 -8.51
N ASP A 85 5.06 -6.80 -9.76
CA ASP A 85 6.40 -7.03 -10.32
C ASP A 85 7.18 -5.76 -10.69
N GLN A 86 6.51 -4.60 -10.74
CA GLN A 86 7.14 -3.31 -11.00
C GLN A 86 7.28 -2.45 -9.74
N GLY A 87 6.45 -2.68 -8.72
CA GLY A 87 6.41 -1.93 -7.47
C GLY A 87 5.95 -0.47 -7.59
N ARG A 88 5.48 -0.07 -8.78
CA ARG A 88 4.99 1.28 -9.10
C ARG A 88 3.47 1.36 -9.00
N TRP A 89 2.96 2.56 -8.73
CA TRP A 89 1.55 2.76 -8.42
C TRP A 89 0.80 3.48 -9.54
N TRP A 90 -0.47 3.14 -9.67
CA TRP A 90 -1.46 3.73 -10.58
C TRP A 90 -2.71 4.07 -9.80
N ASP A 91 -3.47 5.02 -10.31
CA ASP A 91 -4.85 5.21 -9.93
C ASP A 91 -5.78 4.53 -10.93
N SER A 92 -6.70 3.74 -10.41
CA SER A 92 -7.71 3.01 -11.19
C SER A 92 -9.10 3.26 -10.62
N PRO A 93 -10.17 3.18 -11.43
CA PRO A 93 -11.54 3.26 -10.91
C PRO A 93 -11.75 2.24 -9.80
N CYS A 94 -12.25 2.69 -8.64
CA CYS A 94 -12.35 1.86 -7.43
C CYS A 94 -13.24 0.61 -7.58
N ASP A 95 -14.13 0.59 -8.58
CA ASP A 95 -15.01 -0.53 -8.92
C ASP A 95 -14.33 -1.63 -9.76
N THR A 96 -13.10 -1.39 -10.23
CA THR A 96 -12.31 -2.39 -10.96
C THR A 96 -12.01 -3.60 -10.07
N LEU A 97 -12.03 -4.80 -10.63
CA LEU A 97 -11.75 -6.03 -9.89
C LEU A 97 -10.27 -6.39 -9.99
N PHE A 98 -9.55 -6.25 -8.88
CA PHE A 98 -8.15 -6.69 -8.76
C PHE A 98 -7.98 -7.61 -7.56
N SER A 99 -6.91 -8.41 -7.58
CA SER A 99 -6.37 -8.97 -6.34
C SER A 99 -6.07 -7.85 -5.34
N SER A 100 -5.84 -8.17 -4.07
CA SER A 100 -5.50 -7.16 -3.07
C SER A 100 -4.32 -7.57 -2.21
N ILE A 101 -3.56 -6.59 -1.73
CA ILE A 101 -2.49 -6.83 -0.76
C ILE A 101 -2.98 -6.30 0.57
N CYS A 102 -3.12 -7.19 1.54
CA CYS A 102 -3.41 -6.83 2.92
C CYS A 102 -2.11 -6.61 3.69
N SER A 103 -2.16 -5.81 4.74
CA SER A 103 -1.12 -5.68 5.76
C SER A 103 -1.60 -6.28 7.08
N ASN A 104 -0.67 -6.92 7.77
CA ASN A 104 -0.82 -7.30 9.18
C ASN A 104 0.23 -6.54 9.98
N VAL A 105 -0.24 -5.64 10.85
CA VAL A 105 0.58 -4.76 11.68
C VAL A 105 0.57 -5.28 13.10
N SER A 106 1.75 -5.54 13.65
CA SER A 106 1.91 -5.96 15.04
C SER A 106 3.10 -5.24 15.66
N GLY A 107 2.81 -4.22 16.47
CA GLY A 107 3.82 -3.28 16.95
C GLY A 107 4.50 -2.57 15.77
N GLY A 108 5.84 -2.57 15.73
CA GLY A 108 6.60 -1.97 14.62
C GLY A 108 6.74 -2.85 13.37
N ASN A 109 6.31 -4.12 13.42
CA ASN A 109 6.47 -5.08 12.33
C ASN A 109 5.25 -5.09 11.40
N VAL A 110 5.51 -5.17 10.09
CA VAL A 110 4.50 -5.20 9.03
C VAL A 110 4.78 -6.39 8.13
N THR A 111 3.76 -7.21 7.90
CA THR A 111 3.79 -8.28 6.90
C THR A 111 2.71 -8.06 5.85
N PHE A 112 2.97 -8.46 4.61
CA PHE A 112 2.05 -8.31 3.50
C PHE A 112 1.51 -9.67 3.05
N ILE A 113 0.21 -9.73 2.79
CA ILE A 113 -0.52 -10.95 2.40
C ILE A 113 -1.27 -10.67 1.11
N LEU A 114 -1.06 -11.50 0.08
CA LEU A 114 -1.81 -11.43 -1.16
C LEU A 114 -3.15 -12.15 -1.02
N ASN A 115 -4.24 -11.44 -1.22
CA ASN A 115 -5.55 -12.01 -1.52
C ASN A 115 -5.74 -12.04 -3.04
N LYS A 116 -5.77 -13.25 -3.61
CA LYS A 116 -5.91 -13.46 -5.05
C LYS A 116 -7.34 -13.33 -5.58
N ASN A 117 -8.34 -13.26 -4.70
CA ASN A 117 -9.73 -13.13 -5.14
C ASN A 117 -9.96 -11.71 -5.64
N PRO A 118 -10.35 -11.51 -6.91
CA PRO A 118 -10.57 -10.18 -7.44
C PRO A 118 -11.77 -9.52 -6.78
N LEU A 119 -11.56 -8.34 -6.22
CA LEU A 119 -12.56 -7.53 -5.53
C LEU A 119 -12.44 -6.07 -5.98
N ASN A 120 -13.52 -5.30 -5.87
CA ASN A 120 -13.41 -3.84 -5.93
C ASN A 120 -12.65 -3.35 -4.68
N TRP A 121 -12.19 -2.09 -4.70
CA TRP A 121 -11.33 -1.58 -3.64
C TRP A 121 -11.99 -1.60 -2.26
N THR A 122 -13.28 -1.25 -2.18
CA THR A 122 -14.05 -1.23 -0.92
C THR A 122 -14.22 -2.62 -0.32
N ASP A 123 -14.54 -3.62 -1.15
CA ASP A 123 -14.67 -5.00 -0.73
C ASP A 123 -13.32 -5.60 -0.36
N ALA A 124 -12.25 -5.24 -1.09
CA ALA A 124 -10.88 -5.62 -0.78
C ALA A 124 -10.43 -5.06 0.58
N GLN A 125 -10.74 -3.79 0.87
CA GLN A 125 -10.49 -3.18 2.17
C GLN A 125 -11.25 -3.89 3.28
N SER A 126 -12.54 -4.14 3.05
CA SER A 126 -13.40 -4.84 4.02
C SER A 126 -12.86 -6.24 4.32
N TYR A 127 -12.43 -6.97 3.30
CA TYR A 127 -11.78 -8.27 3.44
C TYR A 127 -10.50 -8.17 4.27
N CYS A 128 -9.60 -7.24 3.94
CA CYS A 128 -8.35 -7.09 4.67
C CYS A 128 -8.58 -6.69 6.14
N ARG A 129 -9.56 -5.84 6.45
CA ARG A 129 -9.92 -5.47 7.84
C ARG A 129 -10.60 -6.60 8.61
N GLN A 130 -11.27 -7.52 7.92
CA GLN A 130 -11.90 -8.68 8.54
C GLN A 130 -10.89 -9.77 8.90
N HIS A 131 -9.82 -9.93 8.11
CA HIS A 131 -8.86 -11.03 8.24
C HIS A 131 -7.46 -10.62 8.69
N HIS A 132 -7.12 -9.34 8.56
CA HIS A 132 -5.81 -8.74 8.83
C HIS A 132 -6.00 -7.33 9.44
N THR A 133 -5.04 -6.42 9.27
CA THR A 133 -5.17 -5.04 9.78
C THR A 133 -5.91 -4.14 8.78
N ASP A 134 -5.39 -3.99 7.56
CA ASP A 134 -5.99 -3.17 6.49
C ASP A 134 -5.37 -3.55 5.14
N LEU A 135 -5.74 -2.89 4.04
CA LEU A 135 -4.95 -2.91 2.80
C LEU A 135 -3.52 -2.41 3.06
N ALA A 136 -2.61 -2.85 2.20
CA ALA A 136 -1.20 -2.55 2.32
C ALA A 136 -0.94 -1.06 2.23
N SER A 137 -0.24 -0.55 3.25
CA SER A 137 0.30 0.82 3.26
C SER A 137 1.81 0.78 3.18
N VAL A 138 2.40 1.70 2.41
CA VAL A 138 3.85 1.80 2.25
C VAL A 138 4.33 3.03 3.01
N ARG A 139 5.23 2.82 3.96
CA ARG A 139 6.03 3.87 4.60
C ARG A 139 7.44 3.87 3.99
N ASN A 140 7.90 5.02 3.54
CA ASN A 140 9.29 5.22 3.13
C ASN A 140 9.67 6.71 3.32
N LEU A 141 10.95 6.98 3.53
CA LEU A 141 11.54 8.33 3.54
C LEU A 141 12.39 8.51 2.28
#